data_AF-A0A355B7K4-F1
#
_entry.id   AF-A0A355B7K4-F1
#
_cell.length_a   1.000
_cell.length_b   1.000
_cell.length_c   1.000
_cell.angle_alpha   90.00
_cell.angle_beta   90.00
_cell.angle_gamma   90.00
#
_symmetry.space_group_name_H-M   'P 1'
#
loop_
_entity.id
_entity.type
_entity.pdbx_description
1 polymer ?
#
loop_
_entity_poly.entity_id
_entity_poly.type
_entity_poly.pdbx_seq_one_letter_code
_entity_poly.pdbx_strand_id
1 'polypeptide(L)'
;MFVRKKKNKSGSISVQIITKSKGKYKVVKSLGSSIDPTVIFGLELKAKQEIQRMESNPSLFVFEKDTLIESFLSEVQNAQIRTIGPELVFGKVFDFIGFNTISEPLFRHLVIARLAFPLSKLKTIEYLYRFQGVCLDLDTVYRFLDKLNEQLKEKVEQIAFTHTKSVLNNDISIVFYDMTTLYFEASDEDDLRKTGFSKDGKHSNPQIYLGLLVGLGGYTIGYDIFEGTIYEGHT
;
A
#
# COMPACT_ATOMS: atom_id res chain seq x y z
N MET A 1 -3.68 35.04 -25.10
CA MET A 1 -3.74 36.13 -24.10
C MET A 1 -3.28 35.55 -22.77
N PHE A 2 -2.79 36.35 -21.83
CA PHE A 2 -2.25 35.84 -20.56
C PHE A 2 -2.69 36.69 -19.36
N VAL A 3 -2.82 36.05 -18.20
CA VAL A 3 -3.08 36.75 -16.93
C VAL A 3 -1.75 37.27 -16.36
N ARG A 4 -1.71 38.53 -15.96
CA ARG A 4 -0.57 39.19 -15.32
C ARG A 4 -0.99 39.73 -13.96
N LYS A 5 -0.24 39.35 -12.92
CA LYS A 5 -0.23 40.05 -11.62
C LYS A 5 0.73 41.23 -11.69
N LYS A 6 0.21 42.44 -11.48
CA LYS A 6 1.03 43.66 -11.41
C LYS A 6 0.92 44.25 -10.01
N LYS A 7 2.04 44.29 -9.29
CA LYS A 7 2.13 44.99 -8.01
C LYS A 7 2.07 46.50 -8.24
N ASN A 8 1.12 47.17 -7.60
CA ASN A 8 0.93 48.61 -7.67
C ASN A 8 1.80 49.32 -6.64
N LYS A 9 2.05 50.62 -6.85
CA LYS A 9 2.76 51.46 -5.86
C LYS A 9 2.02 51.55 -4.51
N SER A 10 0.71 51.35 -4.52
CA SER A 10 -0.14 51.28 -3.32
C SER A 10 -0.05 49.97 -2.54
N GLY A 11 0.74 48.98 -2.99
CA GLY A 11 0.86 47.67 -2.36
C GLY A 11 -0.15 46.63 -2.83
N SER A 12 -1.25 47.03 -3.47
CA SER A 12 -2.23 46.09 -4.06
C SER A 12 -1.70 45.42 -5.33
N ILE A 13 -2.23 44.24 -5.64
CA ILE A 13 -1.93 43.48 -6.85
C ILE A 13 -3.11 43.62 -7.82
N SER A 14 -2.86 44.20 -8.98
CA SER A 14 -3.81 44.25 -10.09
C SER A 14 -3.73 42.97 -10.91
N VAL A 15 -4.87 42.36 -11.20
CA VAL A 15 -4.98 41.23 -12.12
C VAL A 15 -5.44 41.74 -13.49
N GLN A 16 -4.58 41.55 -14.49
CA GLN A 16 -4.76 42.09 -15.84
C GLN A 16 -4.68 40.99 -16.89
N ILE A 17 -5.51 41.08 -17.93
CA ILE A 17 -5.40 40.28 -19.15
C ILE A 17 -4.54 41.07 -20.13
N ILE A 18 -3.46 40.47 -20.60
CA ILE A 18 -2.49 41.08 -21.51
C ILE A 18 -2.32 40.27 -22.80
N THR A 19 -2.01 40.95 -23.88
CA THR A 19 -1.56 40.37 -25.14
C THR A 19 -0.14 40.82 -25.44
N LYS A 20 0.63 40.02 -26.18
CA LYS A 20 1.95 40.38 -26.66
C LYS A 20 1.87 40.58 -28.17
N SER A 21 2.20 41.79 -28.65
CA SER A 21 2.28 42.11 -30.07
C SER A 21 3.54 42.92 -30.33
N LYS A 22 4.32 42.53 -31.35
CA LYS A 22 5.60 43.15 -31.72
C LYS A 22 6.54 43.37 -30.51
N GLY A 23 6.63 42.38 -29.63
CA GLY A 23 7.49 42.42 -28.43
C GLY A 23 7.00 43.29 -27.27
N LYS A 24 5.90 44.05 -27.42
CA LYS A 24 5.32 44.88 -26.35
C LYS A 24 4.07 44.22 -25.76
N TYR A 25 3.90 44.35 -24.45
CA TYR A 25 2.69 43.93 -23.76
C TYR A 25 1.62 45.02 -23.85
N LYS A 26 0.43 44.66 -24.31
CA LYS A 26 -0.76 45.51 -24.33
C LYS A 26 -1.79 44.97 -23.34
N VAL A 27 -2.30 45.83 -22.47
CA VAL A 27 -3.40 45.47 -21.56
C VAL A 27 -4.68 45.41 -22.37
N VAL A 28 -5.38 44.28 -22.29
CA VAL A 28 -6.67 44.04 -22.92
C VAL A 28 -7.79 44.44 -21.97
N LYS A 29 -7.71 43.97 -20.72
CA LYS A 29 -8.72 44.22 -19.69
C LYS A 29 -8.09 44.12 -18.30
N SER A 30 -8.56 44.94 -17.36
CA SER A 30 -8.18 44.87 -15.95
C SER A 30 -9.39 44.41 -15.16
N LEU A 31 -9.26 43.33 -14.38
CA LEU A 31 -10.40 42.77 -13.62
C LEU A 31 -10.52 43.33 -12.20
N GLY A 32 -9.48 43.97 -11.70
CA GLY A 32 -9.48 44.61 -10.39
C GLY A 32 -8.11 44.56 -9.74
N SER A 33 -8.03 45.10 -8.52
CA SER A 33 -6.85 45.02 -7.68
C SER A 33 -7.25 44.77 -6.23
N SER A 34 -6.50 43.94 -5.52
CA SER A 34 -6.69 43.71 -4.09
C SER A 34 -5.35 43.49 -3.39
N ILE A 35 -5.35 43.56 -2.06
CA ILE A 35 -4.21 43.19 -1.20
C ILE A 35 -4.41 41.76 -0.67
N ASP A 36 -5.67 41.31 -0.53
CA ASP A 36 -6.03 39.99 -0.01
C ASP A 36 -5.71 38.87 -1.03
N PRO A 37 -4.88 37.87 -0.67
CA PRO A 37 -4.56 36.72 -1.52
C PRO A 37 -5.78 35.96 -2.04
N THR A 38 -6.83 35.86 -1.24
CA THR A 38 -8.07 35.13 -1.56
C THR A 38 -8.84 35.83 -2.67
N VAL A 39 -8.96 37.16 -2.56
CA VAL A 39 -9.58 38.01 -3.59
C VAL A 39 -8.74 38.02 -4.86
N ILE A 40 -7.41 38.04 -4.74
CA ILE A 40 -6.51 37.96 -5.90
C ILE A 40 -6.71 36.64 -6.64
N PHE A 41 -6.80 35.52 -5.93
CA PHE A 41 -7.05 34.21 -6.52
C PHE A 41 -8.40 34.16 -7.26
N GLY A 42 -9.46 34.71 -6.66
CA GLY A 42 -10.76 34.85 -7.31
C GLY A 42 -10.73 35.73 -8.59
N LEU A 43 -9.96 36.81 -8.57
CA LEU A 43 -9.75 37.67 -9.75
C LEU A 43 -8.95 36.97 -10.86
N GLU A 44 -8.01 36.09 -10.51
CA GLU A 44 -7.27 35.28 -11.49
C GLU A 44 -8.16 34.25 -12.18
N LEU A 45 -9.02 33.57 -11.43
CA LEU A 45 -9.98 32.62 -12.00
C LEU A 45 -10.91 33.31 -12.98
N LYS A 46 -11.46 34.48 -12.60
CA LYS A 46 -12.26 35.31 -13.51
C LYS A 46 -11.48 35.74 -14.75
N ALA A 47 -10.19 36.04 -14.62
CA ALA A 47 -9.34 36.45 -15.75
C ALA A 47 -9.12 35.30 -16.73
N LYS A 48 -8.94 34.07 -16.23
CA LYS A 48 -8.82 32.87 -17.07
C LYS A 48 -10.13 32.55 -17.81
N GLN A 49 -11.27 32.64 -17.12
CA GLN A 49 -12.59 32.46 -17.75
C GLN A 49 -12.84 33.49 -18.86
N GLU A 50 -12.50 34.76 -18.62
CA GLU A 50 -12.68 35.82 -19.60
C GLU A 50 -11.76 35.64 -20.82
N ILE A 51 -10.52 35.15 -20.63
CA ILE A 51 -9.63 34.79 -21.74
C ILE A 51 -10.24 33.65 -22.57
N GLN A 52 -10.73 32.59 -21.93
CA GLN A 52 -11.39 31.48 -22.64
C GLN A 52 -12.59 31.96 -23.46
N ARG A 53 -13.39 32.87 -22.91
CA ARG A 53 -14.53 33.49 -23.60
C ARG A 53 -14.11 34.36 -24.79
N MET A 54 -12.96 35.03 -24.71
CA MET A 54 -12.43 35.89 -25.78
C MET A 54 -11.69 35.12 -26.87
N GLU A 55 -11.08 33.98 -26.55
CA GLU A 55 -10.29 33.17 -27.49
C GLU A 55 -11.10 32.07 -28.16
N SER A 56 -12.19 31.60 -27.55
CA SER A 56 -13.01 30.54 -28.09
C SER A 56 -14.23 31.14 -28.78
N ASN A 57 -14.39 30.81 -30.07
CA ASN A 57 -15.72 30.68 -30.67
C ASN A 57 -16.57 29.90 -29.66
N PRO A 58 -17.74 30.38 -29.20
CA PRO A 58 -18.40 29.81 -28.04
C PRO A 58 -18.71 28.34 -28.32
N SER A 59 -17.93 27.43 -27.75
CA SER A 59 -18.28 26.02 -27.72
C SER A 59 -19.56 25.97 -26.90
N LEU A 60 -20.68 25.70 -27.57
CA LEU A 60 -22.05 25.74 -27.04
C LEU A 60 -22.31 24.83 -25.82
N PHE A 61 -21.29 24.15 -25.29
CA PHE A 61 -21.40 23.07 -24.33
C PHE A 61 -20.19 22.98 -23.38
N VAL A 62 -19.83 24.06 -22.68
CA VAL A 62 -18.99 23.94 -21.48
C VAL A 62 -19.90 23.95 -20.27
N PHE A 63 -20.20 22.77 -19.73
CA PHE A 63 -20.98 22.68 -18.51
C PHE A 63 -20.10 23.08 -17.32
N GLU A 64 -20.64 23.84 -16.36
CA GLU A 64 -19.91 24.22 -15.13
C GLU A 64 -19.35 23.01 -14.37
N LYS A 65 -19.99 21.84 -14.54
CA LYS A 65 -19.50 20.57 -13.99
C LYS A 65 -18.17 20.16 -14.61
N ASP A 66 -17.97 20.37 -15.91
CA ASP A 66 -16.75 19.93 -16.61
C ASP A 66 -15.55 20.78 -16.17
N THR A 67 -15.73 22.09 -16.00
CA THR A 67 -14.68 22.97 -15.46
C THR A 67 -14.35 22.67 -14.00
N LEU A 68 -15.33 22.30 -13.18
CA LEU A 68 -15.11 21.84 -11.81
C LEU A 68 -14.32 20.52 -11.80
N ILE A 69 -14.67 19.56 -12.65
CA ILE A 69 -13.97 18.27 -12.77
C ILE A 69 -12.53 18.48 -13.24
N GLU A 70 -12.30 19.30 -14.26
CA GLU A 70 -10.94 19.61 -14.73
C GLU A 70 -10.09 20.29 -13.66
N SER A 71 -10.68 21.22 -12.89
CA SER A 71 -9.97 21.88 -11.78
C SER A 71 -9.57 20.88 -10.70
N PHE A 72 -10.48 19.98 -10.32
CA PHE A 72 -10.21 18.91 -9.36
C PHE A 72 -9.12 17.96 -9.88
N LEU A 73 -9.23 17.49 -11.12
CA LEU A 73 -8.22 16.59 -11.72
C LEU A 73 -6.85 17.26 -11.85
N SER A 74 -6.80 18.58 -12.06
CA SER A 74 -5.54 19.32 -12.09
C SER A 74 -4.85 19.44 -10.73
N GLU A 75 -5.60 19.29 -9.64
CA GLU A 75 -5.09 19.23 -8.27
C GLU A 75 -4.66 17.80 -7.88
N VAL A 76 -5.07 16.78 -8.64
CA VAL A 76 -4.72 15.39 -8.35
C VAL A 76 -3.23 15.14 -8.61
N GLN A 77 -2.50 14.78 -7.56
CA GLN A 77 -1.10 14.38 -7.63
C GLN A 77 -0.97 12.85 -7.66
N ASN A 78 0.14 12.34 -8.21
CA ASN A 78 0.43 10.89 -8.20
C ASN A 78 0.43 10.28 -6.79
N ALA A 79 0.69 11.07 -5.74
CA ALA A 79 0.62 10.65 -4.35
C ALA A 79 -0.82 10.34 -3.86
N GLN A 80 -1.85 10.79 -4.58
CA GLN A 80 -3.25 10.56 -4.27
C GLN A 80 -3.83 9.34 -5.02
N ILE A 81 -3.06 8.76 -5.95
CA ILE A 81 -3.45 7.52 -6.65
C ILE A 81 -3.20 6.34 -5.71
N ARG A 82 -4.27 5.67 -5.29
CA ARG A 82 -4.21 4.48 -4.43
C ARG A 82 -4.41 3.21 -5.26
N THR A 83 -3.56 2.22 -5.02
CA THR A 83 -3.73 0.90 -5.64
C THR A 83 -4.71 0.09 -4.80
N ILE A 84 -5.91 -0.14 -5.34
CA ILE A 84 -6.97 -0.91 -4.67
C ILE A 84 -6.99 -2.39 -5.09
N GLY A 85 -6.28 -2.76 -6.16
CA GLY A 85 -6.30 -4.11 -6.73
C GLY A 85 -6.01 -5.25 -5.75
N PRO A 86 -4.89 -5.20 -4.99
CA PRO A 86 -4.56 -6.22 -3.99
C PRO A 86 -5.67 -6.44 -2.97
N GLU A 87 -6.29 -5.36 -2.50
CA GLU A 87 -7.39 -5.44 -1.54
C GLU A 87 -8.66 -6.03 -2.16
N LEU A 88 -8.98 -5.64 -3.41
CA LEU A 88 -10.15 -6.15 -4.12
C LEU A 88 -10.08 -7.64 -4.45
N VAL A 89 -8.88 -8.18 -4.62
CA VAL A 89 -8.66 -9.59 -4.98
C VAL A 89 -8.30 -10.40 -3.73
N PHE A 90 -7.15 -10.12 -3.11
CA PHE A 90 -6.67 -10.90 -1.97
C PHE A 90 -7.46 -10.60 -0.70
N GLY A 91 -8.01 -9.40 -0.54
CA GLY A 91 -8.91 -9.12 0.58
C GLY A 91 -10.18 -9.97 0.52
N LYS A 92 -10.77 -10.16 -0.66
CA LYS A 92 -11.92 -11.08 -0.82
C LYS A 92 -11.57 -12.53 -0.53
N VAL A 93 -10.40 -13.00 -0.97
CA VAL A 93 -9.93 -14.36 -0.68
C VAL A 93 -9.68 -14.53 0.82
N PHE A 94 -9.05 -13.54 1.45
CA PHE A 94 -8.82 -13.49 2.91
C PHE A 94 -10.14 -13.59 3.69
N ASP A 95 -11.15 -12.83 3.27
CA ASP A 95 -12.49 -12.85 3.88
C ASP A 95 -13.20 -14.18 3.62
N PHE A 96 -13.08 -14.72 2.41
CA PHE A 96 -13.68 -16.00 2.04
C PHE A 96 -13.12 -17.19 2.83
N ILE A 97 -11.82 -17.18 3.13
CA ILE A 97 -11.20 -18.19 3.99
C ILE A 97 -11.66 -18.04 5.46
N GLY A 98 -12.07 -16.84 5.87
CA GLY A 98 -12.58 -16.54 7.21
C GLY A 98 -11.58 -15.82 8.12
N PHE A 99 -10.44 -15.37 7.58
CA PHE A 99 -9.42 -14.65 8.36
C PHE A 99 -9.88 -13.26 8.82
N ASN A 100 -10.97 -12.73 8.26
CA ASN A 100 -11.61 -11.48 8.70
C ASN A 100 -12.14 -11.53 10.14
N THR A 101 -12.30 -12.71 10.73
CA THR A 101 -12.68 -12.91 12.14
C THR A 101 -11.55 -12.58 13.12
N ILE A 102 -10.33 -12.33 12.63
CA ILE A 102 -9.20 -11.86 13.41
C ILE A 102 -9.24 -10.33 13.42
N SER A 103 -9.56 -9.73 14.58
CA SER A 103 -9.69 -8.28 14.78
C SER A 103 -8.34 -7.55 14.83
N GLU A 104 -7.43 -7.86 13.91
CA GLU A 104 -6.08 -7.28 13.84
C GLU A 104 -5.83 -6.74 12.42
N PRO A 105 -6.00 -5.41 12.18
CA PRO A 105 -5.83 -4.83 10.85
C PRO A 105 -4.43 -5.07 10.27
N LEU A 106 -3.40 -5.08 11.12
CA LEU A 106 -2.03 -5.31 10.71
C LEU A 106 -1.82 -6.74 10.18
N PHE A 107 -2.55 -7.74 10.68
CA PHE A 107 -2.53 -9.10 10.13
C PHE A 107 -2.92 -9.09 8.65
N ARG A 108 -4.08 -8.50 8.35
CA ARG A 108 -4.61 -8.39 6.98
C ARG A 108 -3.63 -7.65 6.08
N HIS A 109 -3.11 -6.51 6.53
CA HIS A 109 -2.15 -5.73 5.76
C HIS A 109 -0.88 -6.50 5.44
N LEU A 110 -0.31 -7.21 6.42
CA LEU A 110 0.92 -7.98 6.22
C LEU A 110 0.68 -9.17 5.27
N VAL A 111 -0.43 -9.89 5.41
CA VAL A 111 -0.78 -11.02 4.52
C VAL A 111 -0.98 -10.54 3.08
N ILE A 112 -1.82 -9.54 2.87
CA ILE A 112 -2.12 -9.02 1.53
C ILE A 112 -0.86 -8.41 0.88
N ALA A 113 -0.08 -7.64 1.65
CA ALA A 113 1.16 -7.08 1.13
C ALA A 113 2.19 -8.17 0.79
N ARG A 114 2.27 -9.25 1.57
CA ARG A 114 3.18 -10.37 1.27
C ARG A 114 2.80 -11.09 -0.02
N LEU A 115 1.50 -11.25 -0.29
CA LEU A 115 1.00 -11.86 -1.53
C LEU A 115 1.20 -10.95 -2.75
N ALA A 116 0.94 -9.65 -2.61
CA ALA A 116 1.03 -8.71 -3.72
C ALA A 116 2.47 -8.26 -4.04
N PHE A 117 3.29 -8.07 -3.00
CA PHE A 117 4.65 -7.54 -3.08
C PHE A 117 5.54 -8.23 -2.03
N PRO A 118 6.08 -9.44 -2.32
CA PRO A 118 6.83 -10.26 -1.37
C PRO A 118 8.24 -9.73 -1.07
N LEU A 119 8.33 -8.49 -0.59
CA LEU A 119 9.56 -7.79 -0.26
C LEU A 119 9.87 -7.84 1.24
N SER A 120 10.91 -7.11 1.66
CA SER A 120 11.29 -6.98 3.07
C SER A 120 10.21 -6.26 3.89
N LYS A 121 10.22 -6.41 5.23
CA LYS A 121 9.27 -5.73 6.14
C LYS A 121 9.32 -4.21 6.00
N LEU A 122 10.52 -3.66 5.82
CA LEU A 122 10.71 -2.24 5.51
C LEU A 122 9.96 -1.82 4.24
N LYS A 123 10.10 -2.61 3.16
CA LYS A 123 9.38 -2.35 1.90
C LYS A 123 7.88 -2.55 2.02
N THR A 124 7.41 -3.45 2.88
CA THR A 124 6.00 -3.58 3.20
C THR A 124 5.43 -2.30 3.81
N ILE A 125 6.15 -1.66 4.73
CA ILE A 125 5.73 -0.39 5.34
C ILE A 125 5.67 0.73 4.30
N GLU A 126 6.69 0.84 3.44
CA GLU A 126 6.67 1.81 2.32
C GLU A 126 5.48 1.58 1.39
N TYR A 127 5.16 0.32 1.07
CA TYR A 127 4.00 -0.06 0.27
C TYR A 127 2.68 0.37 0.94
N LEU A 128 2.51 0.06 2.22
CA LEU A 128 1.31 0.41 2.97
C LEU A 128 1.13 1.93 3.08
N TYR A 129 2.20 2.67 3.31
CA TYR A 129 2.15 4.13 3.29
C TYR A 129 1.71 4.65 1.92
N ARG A 130 2.38 4.19 0.85
CA ARG A 130 2.16 4.70 -0.51
C ARG A 130 0.76 4.40 -1.05
N PHE A 131 0.25 3.21 -0.81
CA PHE A 131 -0.99 2.76 -1.47
C PHE A 131 -2.20 2.72 -0.55
N GLN A 132 -2.00 2.62 0.77
CA GLN A 132 -3.07 2.59 1.76
C GLN A 132 -3.08 3.84 2.67
N GLY A 133 -2.03 4.67 2.63
CA GLY A 133 -1.89 5.82 3.53
C GLY A 133 -1.62 5.43 4.99
N VAL A 134 -1.21 4.18 5.22
CA VAL A 134 -1.00 3.63 6.55
C VAL A 134 0.44 3.86 6.97
N CYS A 135 0.66 4.73 7.96
CA CYS A 135 1.97 4.95 8.56
C CYS A 135 2.22 3.92 9.66
N LEU A 136 3.28 3.13 9.51
CA LEU A 136 3.70 2.15 10.49
C LEU A 136 5.19 2.32 10.77
N ASP A 137 5.56 2.05 12.01
CA ASP A 137 6.95 1.92 12.41
C ASP A 137 7.43 0.46 12.25
N LEU A 138 8.72 0.27 11.98
CA LEU A 138 9.28 -1.06 11.74
C LEU A 138 9.21 -1.94 13.00
N ASP A 139 9.43 -1.37 14.19
CA ASP A 139 9.34 -2.11 15.45
C ASP A 139 7.91 -2.55 15.72
N THR A 140 6.91 -1.79 15.25
CA THR A 140 5.50 -2.19 15.35
C THR A 140 5.23 -3.44 14.53
N VAL A 141 5.86 -3.59 13.36
CA VAL A 141 5.74 -4.81 12.56
C VAL A 141 6.41 -5.99 13.27
N TYR A 142 7.61 -5.81 13.83
CA TYR A 142 8.29 -6.90 14.54
C TYR A 142 7.52 -7.36 15.78
N ARG A 143 7.10 -6.45 16.65
CA ARG A 143 6.26 -6.78 17.82
C ARG A 143 4.96 -7.47 17.42
N PHE A 144 4.39 -7.12 16.27
CA PHE A 144 3.20 -7.79 15.78
C PHE A 144 3.49 -9.23 15.33
N LEU A 145 4.67 -9.54 14.81
CA LEU A 145 5.04 -10.91 14.46
C LEU A 145 5.22 -11.78 15.71
N ASP A 146 5.76 -11.22 16.79
CA ASP A 146 5.83 -11.90 18.09
C ASP A 146 4.41 -12.21 18.59
N LYS A 147 3.53 -11.20 18.57
CA LYS A 147 2.09 -11.37 18.89
C LYS A 147 1.41 -12.41 17.99
N LEU A 148 1.73 -12.42 16.69
CA LEU A 148 1.18 -13.38 15.74
C LEU A 148 1.56 -14.81 16.15
N ASN A 149 2.83 -15.03 16.49
CA ASN A 149 3.34 -16.33 16.91
C ASN A 149 2.77 -16.77 18.26
N GLU A 150 2.78 -15.89 19.26
CA GLU A 150 2.45 -16.24 20.65
C GLU A 150 0.94 -16.27 20.93
N GLN A 151 0.14 -15.44 20.25
CA GLN A 151 -1.26 -15.22 20.60
C GLN A 151 -2.25 -15.59 19.49
N LEU A 152 -1.84 -15.50 18.23
CA LEU A 152 -2.75 -15.65 17.08
C LEU A 152 -2.55 -16.94 16.30
N LYS A 153 -1.39 -17.63 16.42
CA LYS A 153 -1.02 -18.82 15.64
C LYS A 153 -2.15 -19.86 15.65
N GLU A 154 -2.56 -20.32 16.82
CA GLU A 154 -3.60 -21.35 16.96
C GLU A 154 -4.92 -20.93 16.29
N LYS A 155 -5.33 -19.66 16.47
CA LYS A 155 -6.55 -19.15 15.84
C LYS A 155 -6.43 -19.10 14.32
N VAL A 156 -5.28 -18.66 13.80
CA VAL A 156 -5.01 -18.61 12.35
C VAL A 156 -5.02 -20.02 11.77
N GLU A 157 -4.33 -20.97 12.41
CA GLU A 157 -4.28 -22.38 11.98
C GLU A 157 -5.68 -23.00 12.03
N GLN A 158 -6.47 -22.73 13.06
CA GLN A 158 -7.82 -23.27 13.16
C GLN A 158 -8.77 -22.74 12.07
N ILE A 159 -8.63 -21.46 11.69
CA ILE A 159 -9.38 -20.90 10.55
C ILE A 159 -8.94 -21.58 9.25
N ALA A 160 -7.64 -21.71 9.03
CA ALA A 160 -7.09 -22.38 7.85
C ALA A 160 -7.54 -23.85 7.77
N PHE A 161 -7.47 -24.59 8.87
CA PHE A 161 -7.92 -25.97 8.97
C PHE A 161 -9.42 -26.12 8.70
N THR A 162 -10.24 -25.24 9.28
CA THR A 162 -11.70 -25.25 9.05
C THR A 162 -12.02 -25.03 7.57
N HIS A 163 -11.32 -24.10 6.93
CA HIS A 163 -11.46 -23.86 5.49
C HIS A 163 -11.01 -25.08 4.68
N THR A 164 -9.82 -25.63 4.94
CA THR A 164 -9.29 -26.83 4.29
C THR A 164 -10.25 -28.01 4.42
N LYS A 165 -10.80 -28.23 5.61
CA LYS A 165 -11.79 -29.28 5.86
C LYS A 165 -13.05 -29.10 5.01
N SER A 166 -13.53 -27.86 4.87
CA SER A 166 -14.67 -27.55 3.99
C SER A 166 -14.36 -27.85 2.52
N VAL A 167 -13.17 -27.43 2.04
CA VAL A 167 -12.71 -27.68 0.66
C VAL A 167 -12.57 -29.18 0.35
N LEU A 168 -12.16 -29.97 1.34
CA LEU A 168 -12.03 -31.42 1.24
C LEU A 168 -13.33 -32.17 1.60
N ASN A 169 -14.50 -31.52 1.54
CA ASN A 169 -15.80 -32.13 1.81
C ASN A 169 -15.89 -32.84 3.19
N ASN A 170 -15.22 -32.30 4.20
CA ASN A 170 -15.06 -32.87 5.53
C ASN A 170 -14.34 -34.23 5.60
N ASP A 171 -13.68 -34.66 4.52
CA ASP A 171 -12.94 -35.91 4.45
C ASP A 171 -11.43 -35.65 4.38
N ILE A 172 -10.79 -35.74 5.55
CA ILE A 172 -9.33 -35.68 5.68
C ILE A 172 -8.84 -37.09 6.03
N SER A 173 -8.81 -37.95 5.02
CA SER A 173 -8.40 -39.35 5.16
C SER A 173 -6.87 -39.53 5.12
N ILE A 174 -6.16 -38.65 4.42
CA ILE A 174 -4.71 -38.68 4.25
C ILE A 174 -4.14 -37.28 4.50
N VAL A 175 -3.06 -37.23 5.28
CA VAL A 175 -2.24 -36.04 5.49
C VAL A 175 -0.79 -36.35 5.13
N PHE A 176 -0.11 -35.38 4.55
CA PHE A 176 1.32 -35.44 4.28
C PHE A 176 2.04 -34.52 5.25
N TYR A 177 3.09 -35.07 5.86
CA TYR A 177 3.98 -34.35 6.73
C TYR A 177 5.38 -34.42 6.14
N ASP A 178 6.03 -33.28 6.00
CA ASP A 178 7.43 -33.21 5.59
C ASP A 178 8.17 -32.16 6.43
N MET A 179 9.44 -32.44 6.69
CA MET A 179 10.33 -31.56 7.44
C MET A 179 11.41 -30.99 6.53
N THR A 180 11.41 -29.67 6.38
CA THR A 180 12.42 -28.94 5.62
C THR A 180 13.41 -28.26 6.56
N THR A 181 14.71 -28.39 6.28
CA THR A 181 15.76 -27.65 7.01
C THR A 181 16.02 -26.31 6.34
N LEU A 182 16.03 -25.23 7.13
CA LEU A 182 16.46 -23.91 6.69
C LEU A 182 17.76 -23.54 7.42
N TYR A 183 18.84 -23.32 6.69
CA TYR A 183 20.10 -22.82 7.25
C TYR A 183 20.24 -21.31 7.03
N PHE A 184 20.99 -20.67 7.91
CA PHE A 184 21.27 -19.24 7.85
C PHE A 184 22.77 -19.03 7.67
N GLU A 185 23.14 -18.14 6.75
CA GLU A 185 24.52 -17.68 6.61
C GLU A 185 24.84 -16.66 7.71
N ALA A 186 24.84 -17.15 8.95
CA ALA A 186 25.14 -16.41 10.16
C ALA A 186 26.29 -17.10 10.91
N SER A 187 27.14 -16.32 11.55
CA SER A 187 28.26 -16.82 12.35
C SER A 187 27.82 -17.44 13.68
N ASP A 188 26.71 -16.95 14.23
CA ASP A 188 26.33 -17.20 15.62
C ASP A 188 24.94 -17.85 15.71
N GLU A 189 24.80 -18.79 16.65
CA GLU A 189 23.52 -19.37 17.05
C GLU A 189 22.69 -18.39 17.87
N ASP A 190 21.38 -18.62 17.93
CA ASP A 190 20.49 -17.98 18.90
C ASP A 190 19.55 -19.01 19.53
N ASP A 191 18.52 -18.56 20.24
CA ASP A 191 17.60 -19.42 20.97
C ASP A 191 16.89 -20.45 20.07
N LEU A 192 16.68 -20.13 18.77
CA LEU A 192 15.99 -21.01 17.83
C LEU A 192 16.93 -21.63 16.79
N ARG A 193 17.85 -20.83 16.24
CA ARG A 193 18.78 -21.23 15.19
C ARG A 193 20.01 -21.85 15.84
N LYS A 194 20.11 -23.18 15.71
CA LYS A 194 21.21 -23.97 16.29
C LYS A 194 21.97 -24.70 15.20
N THR A 195 23.29 -24.83 15.33
CA THR A 195 24.08 -25.66 14.43
C THR A 195 23.75 -27.13 14.67
N GLY A 196 23.66 -27.91 13.60
CA GLY A 196 23.16 -29.27 13.69
C GLY A 196 23.57 -30.14 12.53
N PHE A 197 23.00 -31.34 12.49
CA PHE A 197 23.21 -32.23 11.36
C PHE A 197 22.60 -31.63 10.10
N SER A 198 23.42 -31.43 9.06
CA SER A 198 23.03 -30.86 7.78
C SER A 198 23.28 -31.90 6.70
N LYS A 199 22.21 -32.31 5.99
CA LYS A 199 22.32 -33.25 4.86
C LYS A 199 23.13 -32.64 3.68
N ASP A 200 23.26 -31.31 3.65
CA ASP A 200 23.99 -30.54 2.63
C ASP A 200 25.42 -30.14 3.06
N GLY A 201 25.92 -30.65 4.19
CA GLY A 201 27.29 -30.40 4.68
C GLY A 201 27.51 -29.02 5.29
N LYS A 202 26.46 -28.22 5.51
CA LYS A 202 26.53 -26.88 6.13
C LYS A 202 26.41 -26.94 7.66
N HIS A 203 27.14 -27.86 8.28
CA HIS A 203 27.06 -28.12 9.73
C HIS A 203 27.44 -26.92 10.60
N SER A 204 28.27 -26.01 10.08
CA SER A 204 28.69 -24.80 10.79
C SER A 204 27.66 -23.68 10.78
N ASN A 205 26.61 -23.80 9.95
CA ASN A 205 25.61 -22.76 9.80
C ASN A 205 24.43 -23.06 10.74
N PRO A 206 23.99 -22.08 11.56
CA PRO A 206 22.78 -22.23 12.36
C PRO A 206 21.58 -22.59 11.46
N GLN A 207 20.74 -23.51 11.91
CA GLN A 207 19.59 -23.99 11.15
C GLN A 207 18.35 -24.12 12.04
N ILE A 208 17.20 -24.26 11.39
CA ILE A 208 15.90 -24.62 11.98
C ILE A 208 15.27 -25.72 11.15
N TYR A 209 14.36 -26.48 11.75
CA TYR A 209 13.47 -27.36 11.00
C TYR A 209 12.07 -26.75 10.92
N LEU A 210 11.48 -26.79 9.74
CA LEU A 210 10.11 -26.41 9.47
C LEU A 210 9.33 -27.67 9.13
N GLY A 211 8.44 -28.08 10.02
CA GLY A 211 7.46 -29.14 9.76
C GLY A 211 6.22 -28.53 9.12
N LEU A 212 5.80 -29.08 7.98
CA LEU A 212 4.59 -28.64 7.29
C LEU A 212 3.61 -29.81 7.17
N LEU A 213 2.38 -29.59 7.62
CA LEU A 213 1.28 -30.54 7.50
C LEU A 213 0.31 -30.07 6.42
N VAL A 214 0.07 -30.92 5.41
CA VAL A 214 -0.84 -30.63 4.29
C VAL A 214 -1.82 -31.78 4.06
N GLY A 215 -3.04 -31.45 3.66
CA GLY A 215 -4.04 -32.41 3.20
C GLY A 215 -3.85 -32.79 1.72
N LEU A 216 -4.74 -33.66 1.23
CA LEU A 216 -4.84 -33.97 -0.20
C LEU A 216 -4.97 -32.70 -1.04
N GLY A 217 -4.25 -32.63 -2.16
CA GLY A 217 -4.22 -31.43 -3.02
C GLY A 217 -3.30 -30.31 -2.53
N GLY A 218 -2.56 -30.51 -1.42
CA GLY A 218 -1.56 -29.56 -0.92
C GLY A 218 -2.12 -28.44 -0.06
N TYR A 219 -3.37 -28.55 0.41
CA TYR A 219 -3.96 -27.57 1.31
C TYR A 219 -3.29 -27.61 2.68
N THR A 220 -2.72 -26.49 3.11
CA THR A 220 -2.05 -26.39 4.41
C THR A 220 -3.03 -26.56 5.57
N ILE A 221 -2.63 -27.36 6.54
CA ILE A 221 -3.36 -27.60 7.79
C ILE A 221 -2.69 -26.85 8.94
N GLY A 222 -1.37 -26.95 9.04
CA GLY A 222 -0.59 -26.30 10.09
C GLY A 222 0.90 -26.42 9.84
N TYR A 223 1.68 -25.73 10.66
CA TYR A 223 3.14 -25.82 10.62
C TYR A 223 3.72 -25.68 12.02
N ASP A 224 4.91 -26.25 12.22
CA ASP A 224 5.70 -26.02 13.42
C ASP A 224 7.16 -25.75 13.07
N ILE A 225 7.83 -25.01 13.94
CA ILE A 225 9.23 -24.63 13.80
C ILE A 225 9.99 -25.19 14.99
N PHE A 226 11.09 -25.86 14.71
CA PHE A 226 11.92 -26.55 15.69
C PHE A 226 13.37 -26.07 15.60
N GLU A 227 14.06 -26.14 16.74
CA GLU A 227 15.49 -25.85 16.84
C GLU A 227 16.32 -26.81 15.97
N GLY A 228 17.41 -26.30 15.39
CA GLY A 228 18.26 -27.03 14.45
C GLY A 228 19.00 -28.26 15.01
N THR A 229 19.01 -28.42 16.34
CA THR A 229 19.65 -29.53 17.08
C THR A 229 18.67 -30.64 17.44
N ILE A 230 17.35 -30.46 17.23
CA ILE A 230 16.35 -31.47 17.59
C ILE A 230 16.55 -32.73 16.74
N TYR A 231 16.51 -33.88 17.40
CA TYR A 231 16.54 -35.20 16.77
C TYR A 231 15.16 -35.52 16.16
N GLU A 232 15.12 -35.97 14.91
CA GLU A 232 13.88 -36.26 14.14
C GLU A 232 12.88 -37.18 14.89
N GLY A 233 13.31 -37.95 15.90
CA GLY A 233 12.42 -38.78 16.73
C GLY A 233 11.63 -38.04 17.82
N HIS A 234 11.88 -36.74 18.03
CA HIS A 234 11.22 -35.90 19.06
C HIS A 234 10.37 -34.76 18.47
N THR A 235 10.23 -34.72 17.15
CA THR A 235 9.30 -33.86 16.39
C THR A 235 8.07 -34.63 15.98
#